data_AF-A0A357BQB9-F1
#
_entry.id   AF-A0A357BQB9-F1
#
_cell.length_a   1.000
_cell.length_b   1.000
_cell.length_c   1.000
_cell.angle_alpha   90.00
_cell.angle_beta   90.00
_cell.angle_gamma   90.00
#
_symmetry.space_group_name_H-M   'P 1'
#
loop_
_entity.id
_entity.type
_entity.pdbx_description
1 polymer ?
#
loop_
_entity_poly.entity_id
_entity_poly.type
_entity_poly.pdbx_seq_one_letter_code
_entity_poly.pdbx_strand_id
1 'polypeptide(L)'
;MTKSNITIAAFLIFIVFIGLYLLMMGNDKKAVRDTVDLYIKAIQDRKFELAYDLNAASQKQKLFIIKGSNGNRGDILKKAYEEQKVLFDSVHLIFDPNIVWAEKSAFIQDMKYKIGTVTMERNIDNPTAFYRKRIDAVVEVEIEYKKKDTAPLFKDESVKKATYLIKMIHIRNITKAVKIMPVDDKWLFKGIVIKEGVVEHWSR
;
A
#
# COMPACT_ATOMS: atom_id res chain seq x y z
N MET A 1 39.54 1.02 36.81
CA MET A 1 38.13 0.73 36.47
C MET A 1 37.86 -0.74 36.72
N THR A 2 36.98 -1.07 37.66
CA THR A 2 36.60 -2.45 38.01
C THR A 2 35.73 -3.05 36.90
N LYS A 3 35.88 -4.36 36.63
CA LYS A 3 35.11 -5.09 35.59
C LYS A 3 33.61 -4.81 35.63
N SER A 4 33.05 -4.56 36.83
CA SER A 4 31.65 -4.17 37.06
C SER A 4 31.21 -2.93 36.26
N ASN A 5 32.01 -1.87 36.24
CA ASN A 5 31.68 -0.62 35.54
C ASN A 5 31.68 -0.80 34.02
N ILE A 6 32.49 -1.73 33.49
CA ILE A 6 32.54 -2.06 32.05
C ILE A 6 31.28 -2.84 31.64
N THR A 7 30.82 -3.79 32.46
CA THR A 7 29.56 -4.52 32.23
C THR A 7 28.33 -3.62 32.28
N ILE A 8 28.26 -2.68 33.22
CA ILE A 8 27.14 -1.73 33.33
C ILE A 8 27.11 -0.78 32.11
N ALA A 9 28.27 -0.29 31.67
CA ALA A 9 28.37 0.55 30.48
C ALA A 9 27.96 -0.22 29.20
N ALA A 10 28.39 -1.47 29.04
CA ALA A 10 28.01 -2.31 27.90
C ALA A 10 26.50 -2.58 27.85
N PHE A 11 25.86 -2.81 29.00
CA PHE A 11 24.42 -3.02 29.10
C PHE A 11 23.61 -1.77 28.76
N LEU A 12 24.05 -0.59 29.22
CA LEU A 12 23.42 0.70 28.87
C LEU A 12 23.52 1.00 27.37
N ILE A 13 24.68 0.74 26.76
CA ILE A 13 24.87 0.88 25.31
C ILE A 13 23.91 -0.05 24.56
N PHE A 14 23.79 -1.31 24.99
CA PHE A 14 22.88 -2.27 24.38
C PHE A 14 21.40 -1.84 24.46
N ILE A 15 20.95 -1.30 25.59
CA ILE A 15 19.59 -0.74 25.75
C ILE A 15 19.36 0.45 24.80
N VAL A 16 20.35 1.34 24.66
CA VAL A 16 20.26 2.48 23.75
C VAL A 16 20.17 2.01 22.29
N PHE A 17 20.96 1.01 21.90
CA PHE A 17 20.87 0.41 20.56
C PHE A 17 19.52 -0.28 20.31
N ILE A 18 18.97 -1.00 21.29
CA ILE A 18 17.63 -1.58 21.20
C ILE A 18 16.57 -0.48 21.08
N GLY A 19 16.66 0.58 21.88
CA GLY A 19 15.73 1.72 21.85
C GLY A 19 15.74 2.43 20.50
N LEU A 20 16.92 2.70 19.95
CA LEU A 20 17.08 3.27 18.60
C LEU A 20 16.53 2.35 17.51
N TYR A 21 16.79 1.05 17.61
CA TYR A 21 16.26 0.05 16.66
C TYR A 21 14.73 -0.03 16.70
N LEU A 22 14.12 -0.01 17.89
CA LEU A 22 12.67 -0.02 18.07
C LEU A 22 12.02 1.27 17.56
N LEU A 23 12.64 2.43 17.78
CA LEU A 23 12.17 3.72 17.25
C LEU A 23 12.18 3.74 15.72
N MET A 24 13.24 3.23 15.08
CA MET A 24 13.30 3.14 13.62
C MET A 24 12.25 2.17 13.04
N MET A 25 12.03 1.00 13.66
CA MET A 25 11.00 0.06 13.21
C MET A 25 9.56 0.55 13.45
N GLY A 26 9.33 1.32 14.53
CA GLY A 26 8.01 1.89 14.84
C GLY A 26 7.58 2.95 13.83
N ASN A 27 8.53 3.71 13.29
CA ASN A 27 8.25 4.80 12.36
C ASN A 27 7.76 4.30 11.00
N ASP A 28 8.37 3.21 10.48
CA ASP A 28 7.95 2.61 9.20
C ASP A 28 6.54 2.04 9.27
N LYS A 29 6.20 1.32 10.35
CA LYS A 29 4.84 0.75 10.52
C LYS A 29 3.79 1.84 10.63
N LYS A 30 4.09 2.94 11.34
CA LYS A 30 3.19 4.09 11.43
C LYS A 30 2.99 4.74 10.05
N ALA A 31 4.08 5.02 9.32
CA ALA A 31 4.00 5.59 7.98
C ALA A 31 3.19 4.72 7.01
N VAL A 32 3.34 3.39 7.09
CA VAL A 32 2.51 2.43 6.34
C VAL A 32 1.03 2.58 6.69
N ARG A 33 0.67 2.61 7.98
CA ARG A 33 -0.73 2.78 8.42
C ARG A 33 -1.32 4.10 7.93
N ASP A 34 -0.61 5.19 8.13
CA ASP A 34 -1.04 6.53 7.75
C ASP A 34 -1.26 6.62 6.22
N THR A 35 -0.39 5.97 5.44
CA THR A 35 -0.53 5.90 3.98
C THR A 35 -1.73 5.06 3.57
N VAL A 36 -2.00 3.92 4.23
CA VAL A 36 -3.18 3.10 3.96
C VAL A 36 -4.46 3.86 4.26
N ASP A 37 -4.53 4.55 5.40
CA ASP A 37 -5.67 5.40 5.78
C ASP A 37 -5.92 6.48 4.73
N LEU A 38 -4.86 7.19 4.33
CA LEU A 38 -4.91 8.22 3.30
C LEU A 38 -5.40 7.67 1.95
N TYR A 39 -4.92 6.49 1.56
CA TYR A 39 -5.33 5.84 0.32
C TYR A 39 -6.81 5.45 0.34
N ILE A 40 -7.27 4.77 1.40
CA ILE A 40 -8.69 4.39 1.55
C ILE A 40 -9.58 5.62 1.45
N LYS A 41 -9.24 6.71 2.16
CA LYS A 41 -9.97 7.98 2.09
C LYS A 41 -9.95 8.58 0.69
N ALA A 42 -8.81 8.55 0.00
CA ALA A 42 -8.72 9.04 -1.38
C ALA A 42 -9.67 8.28 -2.33
N ILE A 43 -9.78 6.97 -2.18
CA ILE A 43 -10.71 6.14 -2.94
C ILE A 43 -12.17 6.48 -2.59
N GLN A 44 -12.51 6.53 -1.31
CA GLN A 44 -13.86 6.86 -0.83
C GLN A 44 -14.32 8.26 -1.30
N ASP A 45 -13.42 9.25 -1.23
CA ASP A 45 -13.69 10.63 -1.63
C ASP A 45 -13.55 10.88 -3.14
N ARG A 46 -13.24 9.83 -3.93
CA ARG A 46 -12.95 9.91 -5.37
C ARG A 46 -11.87 10.94 -5.72
N LYS A 47 -10.87 11.12 -4.85
CA LYS A 47 -9.71 12.00 -5.05
C LYS A 47 -8.69 11.32 -5.95
N PHE A 48 -8.95 11.32 -7.27
CA PHE A 48 -8.14 10.61 -8.25
C PHE A 48 -6.65 10.96 -8.17
N GLU A 49 -6.28 12.25 -8.15
CA GLU A 49 -4.88 12.68 -8.16
C GLU A 49 -4.09 12.09 -6.98
N LEU A 50 -4.68 12.12 -5.78
CA LEU A 50 -4.08 11.54 -4.59
C LEU A 50 -3.97 10.01 -4.68
N ALA A 51 -5.02 9.33 -5.17
CA ALA A 51 -4.99 7.88 -5.38
C ALA A 51 -3.94 7.50 -6.43
N TYR A 52 -3.82 8.25 -7.51
CA TYR A 52 -2.83 8.09 -8.57
C TYR A 52 -1.39 8.24 -8.06
N ASP A 53 -1.14 9.21 -7.17
CA ASP A 53 0.18 9.44 -6.60
C ASP A 53 0.62 8.41 -5.56
N LEU A 54 -0.35 7.76 -4.93
CA LEU A 54 -0.16 6.67 -3.97
C LEU A 54 -0.20 5.28 -4.62
N ASN A 55 -0.62 5.15 -5.88
CA ASN A 55 -0.72 3.87 -6.58
C ASN A 55 0.62 3.44 -7.21
N ALA A 56 1.12 2.26 -6.82
CA ALA A 56 2.41 1.75 -7.27
C ALA A 56 2.48 1.47 -8.78
N ALA A 57 1.38 1.00 -9.39
CA ALA A 57 1.33 0.71 -10.83
C ALA A 57 1.44 2.01 -11.64
N SER A 58 0.68 3.05 -11.25
CA SER A 58 0.75 4.40 -11.84
C SER A 58 2.16 4.99 -11.73
N GLN A 59 2.76 4.95 -10.54
CA GLN A 59 4.12 5.46 -10.34
C GLN A 59 5.17 4.68 -11.14
N LYS A 60 5.00 3.35 -11.29
CA LYS A 60 5.86 2.53 -12.15
C LYS A 60 5.72 2.93 -13.62
N GLN A 61 4.50 3.10 -14.12
CA GLN A 61 4.24 3.53 -15.50
C GLN A 61 4.86 4.91 -15.78
N LYS A 62 4.64 5.89 -14.90
CA LYS A 62 5.25 7.23 -14.95
C LYS A 62 6.77 7.13 -15.07
N LEU A 63 7.41 6.30 -14.25
CA LEU A 63 8.85 6.10 -14.27
C LEU A 63 9.35 5.46 -15.57
N PHE A 64 8.61 4.48 -16.12
CA PHE A 64 8.95 3.85 -17.39
C PHE A 64 8.93 4.85 -18.54
N ILE A 65 7.90 5.70 -18.61
CA ILE A 65 7.78 6.75 -19.63
C ILE A 65 8.94 7.75 -19.52
N ILE A 66 9.30 8.17 -18.29
CA ILE A 66 10.41 9.10 -18.05
C ILE A 66 11.76 8.51 -18.51
N LYS A 67 11.97 7.20 -18.29
CA LYS A 67 13.22 6.50 -18.67
C LYS A 67 13.32 6.20 -20.16
N GLY A 68 12.20 6.14 -20.87
CA GLY A 68 12.20 5.89 -22.31
C GLY A 68 13.05 6.91 -23.07
N SER A 69 13.84 6.43 -24.03
CA SER A 69 14.54 7.27 -25.00
C SER A 69 13.64 7.41 -26.22
N ASN A 70 13.36 8.66 -26.62
CA ASN A 70 12.65 9.11 -27.82
C ASN A 70 11.21 9.60 -27.60
N GLY A 71 10.96 10.87 -27.93
CA GLY A 71 9.63 11.46 -28.09
C GLY A 71 9.18 12.47 -27.02
N ASN A 72 8.02 13.08 -27.25
CA ASN A 72 7.40 14.10 -26.40
C ASN A 72 6.85 13.50 -25.09
N ARG A 73 7.74 13.25 -24.12
CA ARG A 73 7.41 12.62 -22.83
C ARG A 73 6.23 13.28 -22.10
N GLY A 74 6.09 14.60 -22.22
CA GLY A 74 4.99 15.35 -21.60
C GLY A 74 3.62 14.89 -22.08
N ASP A 75 3.45 14.75 -23.40
CA ASP A 75 2.18 14.30 -23.98
C ASP A 75 1.85 12.86 -23.61
N ILE A 76 2.86 11.98 -23.58
CA ILE A 76 2.68 10.57 -23.20
C ILE A 76 2.27 10.46 -21.73
N LEU A 77 2.90 11.24 -20.84
CA LEU A 77 2.52 11.28 -19.43
C LEU A 77 1.11 11.81 -19.23
N LYS A 78 0.74 12.87 -19.95
CA LYS A 78 -0.61 13.45 -19.90
C LYS A 78 -1.66 12.43 -20.37
N LYS A 79 -1.42 11.78 -21.51
CA LYS A 79 -2.32 10.75 -22.05
C LYS A 79 -2.50 9.58 -21.07
N ALA A 80 -1.40 9.08 -20.50
CA ALA A 80 -1.47 8.00 -19.51
C ALA A 80 -2.25 8.40 -18.24
N TYR A 81 -2.09 9.63 -17.78
CA TYR A 81 -2.86 10.17 -16.64
C TYR A 81 -4.37 10.25 -16.97
N GLU A 82 -4.72 10.75 -18.15
CA GLU A 82 -6.11 10.85 -18.60
C GLU A 82 -6.77 9.47 -18.79
N GLU A 83 -6.06 8.50 -19.38
CA GLU A 83 -6.52 7.11 -19.50
C GLU A 83 -6.80 6.49 -18.12
N GLN A 84 -5.88 6.67 -17.17
CA GLN A 84 -6.05 6.20 -15.79
C GLN A 84 -7.21 6.90 -15.10
N LYS A 85 -7.43 8.20 -15.37
CA LYS A 85 -8.58 8.94 -14.83
C LYS A 85 -9.90 8.39 -15.34
N VAL A 86 -9.98 8.09 -16.64
CA VAL A 86 -11.19 7.50 -17.25
C VAL A 86 -11.51 6.14 -16.62
N LEU A 87 -10.48 5.30 -16.41
CA LEU A 87 -10.64 4.02 -15.70
C LEU A 87 -10.98 4.23 -14.21
N PHE A 88 -10.45 5.27 -13.58
CA PHE A 88 -10.81 5.62 -12.22
C PHE A 88 -12.23 6.18 -12.11
N ASP A 89 -12.79 6.75 -13.16
CA ASP A 89 -14.16 7.27 -13.16
C ASP A 89 -15.18 6.18 -13.56
N SER A 90 -14.76 5.05 -14.16
CA SER A 90 -15.65 3.94 -14.53
C SER A 90 -16.25 3.23 -13.30
N VAL A 91 -17.49 2.78 -13.39
CA VAL A 91 -18.18 2.13 -12.27
C VAL A 91 -17.93 0.62 -12.31
N HIS A 92 -17.45 0.05 -11.20
CA HIS A 92 -17.36 -1.39 -10.98
C HIS A 92 -17.97 -1.74 -9.62
N LEU A 93 -19.04 -2.55 -9.63
CA LEU A 93 -19.74 -3.00 -8.42
C LEU A 93 -19.17 -4.33 -7.88
N ILE A 94 -18.45 -5.07 -8.72
CA ILE A 94 -17.87 -6.37 -8.38
C ILE A 94 -16.40 -6.17 -8.03
N PHE A 95 -15.98 -6.78 -6.92
CA PHE A 95 -14.56 -6.83 -6.56
C PHE A 95 -13.87 -7.92 -7.36
N ASP A 96 -13.09 -7.52 -8.36
CA ASP A 96 -12.18 -8.40 -9.10
C ASP A 96 -10.75 -7.82 -9.03
N PRO A 97 -9.81 -8.46 -8.32
CA PRO A 97 -8.46 -7.94 -8.14
C PRO A 97 -7.65 -7.84 -9.45
N ASN A 98 -8.13 -8.39 -10.56
CA ASN A 98 -7.50 -8.26 -11.87
C ASN A 98 -7.89 -6.97 -12.62
N ILE A 99 -8.95 -6.28 -12.17
CA ILE A 99 -9.40 -5.02 -12.76
C ILE A 99 -8.56 -3.85 -12.21
N VAL A 100 -8.21 -2.90 -13.08
CA VAL A 100 -7.52 -1.66 -12.66
C VAL A 100 -8.47 -0.85 -11.77
N TRP A 101 -7.99 -0.39 -10.61
CA TRP A 101 -8.79 0.31 -9.61
C TRP A 101 -9.90 -0.54 -8.97
N ALA A 102 -9.77 -1.87 -8.97
CA ALA A 102 -10.70 -2.80 -8.32
C ALA A 102 -11.00 -2.46 -6.86
N GLU A 103 -10.04 -1.88 -6.15
CA GLU A 103 -10.19 -1.43 -4.76
C GLU A 103 -11.35 -0.43 -4.55
N LYS A 104 -11.81 0.26 -5.60
CA LYS A 104 -12.97 1.15 -5.52
C LYS A 104 -14.27 0.44 -5.18
N SER A 105 -14.39 -0.84 -5.57
CA SER A 105 -15.54 -1.67 -5.18
C SER A 105 -15.45 -2.09 -3.71
N ALA A 106 -14.23 -2.26 -3.17
CA ALA A 106 -14.01 -2.61 -1.77
C ALA A 106 -14.15 -1.38 -0.85
N PHE A 107 -13.69 -0.21 -1.27
CA PHE A 107 -13.60 1.00 -0.45
C PHE A 107 -14.69 2.03 -0.76
N ILE A 108 -15.91 1.78 -0.29
CA ILE A 108 -17.07 2.64 -0.51
C ILE A 108 -17.30 3.65 0.63
N GLN A 109 -18.02 4.74 0.38
CA GLN A 109 -18.17 5.85 1.35
C GLN A 109 -18.89 5.47 2.65
N ASP A 110 -19.86 4.56 2.60
CA ASP A 110 -20.69 4.22 3.75
C ASP A 110 -20.16 3.04 4.58
N MET A 111 -19.00 2.48 4.22
CA MET A 111 -18.34 1.44 5.00
C MET A 111 -17.71 1.99 6.28
N LYS A 112 -17.54 1.13 7.28
CA LYS A 112 -16.60 1.33 8.39
C LYS A 112 -15.36 0.49 8.13
N TYR A 113 -14.19 0.98 8.56
CA TYR A 113 -12.98 0.17 8.52
C TYR A 113 -12.10 0.41 9.74
N LYS A 114 -11.24 -0.56 10.02
CA LYS A 114 -10.24 -0.52 11.07
C LYS A 114 -8.92 -1.06 10.53
N ILE A 115 -7.87 -0.25 10.60
CA ILE A 115 -6.53 -0.66 10.22
C ILE A 115 -5.92 -1.44 11.38
N GLY A 116 -5.61 -2.71 11.14
CA GLY A 116 -5.07 -3.63 12.11
C GLY A 116 -3.55 -3.75 12.05
N THR A 117 -3.09 -4.99 11.93
CA THR A 117 -1.67 -5.35 11.99
C THR A 117 -0.94 -4.92 10.73
N VAL A 118 0.28 -4.40 10.90
CA VAL A 118 1.23 -4.17 9.80
C VAL A 118 2.36 -5.18 9.91
N THR A 119 2.44 -6.05 8.91
CA THR A 119 3.49 -7.05 8.75
C THR A 119 4.49 -6.57 7.71
N MET A 120 5.74 -6.41 8.12
CA MET A 120 6.83 -6.04 7.21
C MET A 120 7.44 -7.32 6.64
N GLU A 121 7.32 -7.51 5.33
CA GLU A 121 7.79 -8.71 4.64
C GLU A 121 9.04 -8.41 3.84
N ARG A 122 10.03 -9.31 3.93
CA ARG A 122 11.18 -9.24 3.03
C ARG A 122 10.76 -9.83 1.68
N ASN A 123 10.95 -9.07 0.61
CA ASN A 123 10.64 -9.54 -0.75
C ASN A 123 11.79 -10.44 -1.24
N ILE A 124 11.71 -11.73 -0.89
CA ILE A 124 12.75 -12.75 -1.13
C ILE A 124 12.72 -13.24 -2.59
N ASP A 125 11.55 -13.24 -3.24
CA ASP A 125 11.36 -13.74 -4.61
C ASP A 125 11.88 -12.80 -5.70
N ASN A 126 12.44 -11.64 -5.34
CA ASN A 126 13.07 -10.76 -6.33
C ASN A 126 14.48 -11.27 -6.67
N PRO A 127 14.86 -11.43 -7.95
CA PRO A 127 16.23 -11.82 -8.33
C PRO A 127 17.33 -10.89 -7.79
N THR A 128 16.96 -9.67 -7.39
CA THR A 128 17.87 -8.67 -6.79
C THR A 128 17.82 -8.63 -5.25
N ALA A 129 17.06 -9.50 -4.58
CA ALA A 129 16.89 -9.54 -3.13
C ALA A 129 18.19 -9.86 -2.37
N PHE A 130 19.11 -10.59 -3.02
CA PHE A 130 20.45 -10.89 -2.50
C PHE A 130 21.31 -9.62 -2.32
N TYR A 131 21.09 -8.59 -3.14
CA TYR A 131 21.91 -7.38 -3.14
C TYR A 131 21.26 -6.21 -2.40
N ARG A 132 19.94 -6.25 -2.12
CA ARG A 132 19.22 -5.17 -1.43
C ARG A 132 18.07 -5.71 -0.58
N LYS A 133 17.97 -5.20 0.66
CA LYS A 133 16.81 -5.43 1.53
C LYS A 133 15.58 -4.72 0.94
N ARG A 134 14.75 -5.45 0.21
CA ARG A 134 13.43 -4.99 -0.22
C ARG A 134 12.43 -5.35 0.86
N ILE A 135 11.80 -4.34 1.44
CA ILE A 135 10.74 -4.52 2.41
C ILE A 135 9.44 -4.10 1.72
N ASP A 136 8.50 -5.03 1.62
CA ASP A 136 7.10 -4.76 1.31
C ASP A 136 6.33 -4.81 2.66
N ALA A 137 5.14 -4.26 2.72
CA ALA A 137 4.31 -4.35 3.92
C ALA A 137 2.93 -4.91 3.57
N VAL A 138 2.36 -5.72 4.45
CA VAL A 138 1.00 -6.23 4.36
C VAL A 138 0.22 -5.68 5.55
N VAL A 139 -0.90 -5.04 5.26
CA VAL A 139 -1.75 -4.40 6.26
C VAL A 139 -3.10 -5.09 6.27
N GLU A 140 -3.51 -5.58 7.43
CA GLU A 140 -4.87 -6.11 7.62
C GLU A 140 -5.83 -4.95 7.86
N VAL A 141 -6.89 -4.87 7.06
CA VAL A 141 -7.96 -3.88 7.21
C VAL A 141 -9.28 -4.61 7.33
N GLU A 142 -9.88 -4.53 8.52
CA GLU A 142 -11.24 -5.01 8.77
C GLU A 142 -12.22 -3.99 8.20
N ILE A 143 -13.22 -4.45 7.46
CA ILE A 143 -14.25 -3.61 6.83
C ILE A 143 -15.62 -4.17 7.20
N GLU A 144 -16.56 -3.26 7.48
CA GLU A 144 -17.98 -3.54 7.68
C GLU A 144 -18.81 -2.63 6.77
N TYR A 145 -19.62 -3.24 5.91
CA TYR A 145 -20.54 -2.55 5.01
C TYR A 145 -21.88 -2.33 5.70
N LYS A 146 -22.42 -1.11 5.61
CA LYS A 146 -23.68 -0.75 6.30
C LYS A 146 -24.93 -1.17 5.53
N LYS A 147 -24.86 -1.28 4.20
CA LYS A 147 -26.01 -1.55 3.33
C LYS A 147 -25.67 -2.71 2.38
N LYS A 148 -26.62 -3.63 2.19
CA LYS A 148 -26.50 -4.77 1.26
C LYS A 148 -26.37 -4.32 -0.20
N ASP A 149 -27.09 -3.26 -0.55
CA ASP A 149 -27.23 -2.78 -1.94
C ASP A 149 -25.97 -2.07 -2.48
N THR A 150 -25.14 -1.52 -1.59
CA THR A 150 -23.89 -0.83 -1.96
C THR A 150 -22.65 -1.68 -1.70
N ALA A 151 -22.78 -2.78 -0.97
CA ALA A 151 -21.68 -3.67 -0.66
C ALA A 151 -21.18 -4.42 -1.90
N PRO A 152 -19.87 -4.67 -2.00
CA PRO A 152 -19.32 -5.46 -3.10
C PRO A 152 -19.80 -6.89 -3.04
N LEU A 153 -19.86 -7.51 -4.23
CA LEU A 153 -20.07 -8.94 -4.36
C LEU A 153 -18.74 -9.69 -4.28
N PHE A 154 -18.72 -10.77 -3.52
CA PHE A 154 -17.63 -11.75 -3.50
C PHE A 154 -18.23 -13.16 -3.62
N LYS A 155 -17.77 -13.94 -4.63
CA LYS A 155 -18.34 -15.26 -4.95
C LYS A 155 -19.88 -15.21 -5.06
N ASP A 156 -20.39 -14.20 -5.78
CA ASP A 156 -21.82 -13.91 -6.01
C ASP A 156 -22.67 -13.55 -4.77
N GLU A 157 -22.05 -13.37 -3.60
CA GLU A 157 -22.76 -12.98 -2.38
C GLU A 157 -22.33 -11.59 -1.90
N SER A 158 -23.29 -10.80 -1.43
CA SER A 158 -23.06 -9.45 -0.91
C SER A 158 -22.33 -9.52 0.42
N VAL A 159 -21.18 -8.86 0.49
CA VAL A 159 -20.31 -8.86 1.68
C VAL A 159 -20.88 -7.95 2.76
N LYS A 160 -20.97 -8.45 3.99
CA LYS A 160 -21.31 -7.66 5.18
C LYS A 160 -20.07 -7.23 5.94
N LYS A 161 -19.13 -8.16 6.17
CA LYS A 161 -17.83 -7.88 6.77
C LYS A 161 -16.73 -8.66 6.07
N ALA A 162 -15.55 -8.09 5.99
CA ALA A 162 -14.38 -8.76 5.44
C ALA A 162 -13.11 -8.22 6.07
N THR A 163 -12.04 -9.01 6.01
CA THR A 163 -10.68 -8.50 6.21
C THR A 163 -9.97 -8.47 4.87
N TYR A 164 -9.47 -7.30 4.49
CA TYR A 164 -8.64 -7.13 3.31
C TYR A 164 -7.16 -7.09 3.71
N LEU A 165 -6.32 -7.72 2.90
CA LEU A 165 -4.87 -7.64 3.00
C LEU A 165 -4.39 -6.63 1.96
N ILE A 166 -4.04 -5.43 2.42
CA ILE A 166 -3.50 -4.37 1.57
C ILE A 166 -1.99 -4.53 1.49
N LYS A 167 -1.48 -4.71 0.27
CA LYS A 167 -0.05 -4.80 0.00
C LYS A 167 0.48 -3.41 -0.28
N MET A 168 1.52 -3.02 0.43
CA MET A 168 2.23 -1.77 0.27
C MET A 168 3.66 -2.04 -0.19
N ILE A 169 4.17 -1.19 -1.07
CA ILE A 169 5.55 -1.23 -1.54
C ILE A 169 6.23 0.11 -1.31
N HIS A 170 7.47 0.05 -0.86
CA HIS A 170 8.29 1.25 -0.72
C HIS A 170 8.69 1.78 -2.11
N ILE A 171 8.56 3.08 -2.39
CA ILE A 171 8.90 3.68 -3.70
C ILE A 171 10.32 3.35 -4.18
N ARG A 172 11.29 3.28 -3.25
CA ARG A 172 12.68 2.81 -3.50
C ARG A 172 12.75 1.44 -4.19
N ASN A 173 11.74 0.58 -4.02
CA ASN A 173 11.67 -0.73 -4.69
C ASN A 173 11.25 -0.62 -6.17
N ILE A 174 10.57 0.48 -6.55
CA ILE A 174 10.08 0.80 -7.91
C ILE A 174 11.13 1.62 -8.67
N THR A 175 11.78 2.59 -8.02
CA THR A 175 12.66 3.59 -8.65
C THR A 175 14.04 3.08 -9.07
N LYS A 176 14.22 1.74 -9.17
CA LYS A 176 15.46 0.95 -9.36
C LYS A 176 16.60 1.53 -10.24
N ALA A 177 16.40 2.57 -11.06
CA ALA A 177 17.42 3.10 -11.96
C ALA A 177 17.43 4.63 -12.21
N VAL A 178 16.72 5.48 -11.44
CA VAL A 178 16.84 6.94 -11.62
C VAL A 178 17.62 7.52 -10.44
N LYS A 179 18.96 7.56 -10.56
CA LYS A 179 19.85 8.25 -9.61
C LYS A 179 19.63 9.78 -9.58
N ILE A 180 18.84 10.30 -10.52
CA ILE A 180 18.80 11.72 -10.89
C ILE A 180 17.58 12.45 -10.29
N MET A 181 16.63 11.74 -9.67
CA MET A 181 15.46 12.36 -9.06
C MET A 181 15.46 12.15 -7.55
N PRO A 182 15.29 13.20 -6.74
CA PRO A 182 14.92 13.02 -5.35
C PRO A 182 13.61 12.23 -5.32
N VAL A 183 13.65 11.07 -4.68
CA VAL A 183 12.47 10.23 -4.51
C VAL A 183 11.97 10.47 -3.11
N ASP A 184 10.83 11.14 -2.98
CA ASP A 184 10.17 11.31 -1.69
C ASP A 184 9.98 9.95 -1.04
N ASP A 185 10.34 9.84 0.23
CA ASP A 185 10.35 8.57 0.95
C ASP A 185 8.92 8.14 1.28
N LYS A 186 8.28 7.40 0.36
CA LYS A 186 6.86 7.05 0.45
C LYS A 186 6.56 5.57 0.28
N TRP A 187 5.52 5.13 0.98
CA TRP A 187 4.83 3.87 0.76
C TRP A 187 3.76 4.03 -0.31
N LEU A 188 3.53 2.99 -1.09
CA LEU A 188 2.59 3.00 -2.21
C LEU A 188 1.68 1.78 -2.16
N PHE A 189 0.42 1.97 -2.48
CA PHE A 189 -0.55 0.90 -2.67
C PHE A 189 -0.15 0.03 -3.86
N LYS A 190 0.09 -1.26 -3.60
CA LYS A 190 0.48 -2.25 -4.61
C LYS A 190 -0.70 -3.11 -5.04
N GLY A 191 -1.65 -3.34 -4.15
CA GLY A 191 -2.82 -4.16 -4.42
C GLY A 191 -3.53 -4.58 -3.15
N ILE A 192 -4.66 -5.24 -3.33
CA ILE A 192 -5.57 -5.66 -2.27
C ILE A 192 -6.06 -7.08 -2.58
N VAL A 193 -6.18 -7.91 -1.55
CA VAL A 193 -6.84 -9.21 -1.63
C VAL A 193 -7.76 -9.39 -0.43
N ILE A 194 -8.84 -10.13 -0.59
CA ILE A 194 -9.72 -10.49 0.53
C ILE A 194 -9.14 -11.72 1.25
N LYS A 195 -9.11 -11.70 2.58
CA LYS A 195 -8.65 -12.83 3.40
C LYS A 195 -9.77 -13.88 3.43
N GLU A 196 -9.63 -14.93 2.63
CA GLU A 196 -10.61 -16.01 2.57
C GLU A 196 -10.72 -16.70 3.94
N GLY A 197 -11.95 -16.90 4.43
CA GLY A 197 -12.23 -17.51 5.74
C GLY A 197 -12.65 -16.54 6.85
N VAL A 198 -12.57 -15.22 6.63
CA VAL A 198 -13.07 -14.19 7.56
C VAL A 198 -14.05 -13.23 6.88
N VAL A 199 -14.78 -13.74 5.88
CA VAL A 199 -15.79 -12.99 5.13
C VAL A 199 -17.17 -13.38 5.65
N GLU A 200 -17.92 -12.41 6.13
CA GLU A 200 -19.33 -12.56 6.48
C GLU A 200 -20.18 -11.96 5.37
N HIS A 201 -21.16 -12.73 4.87
CA HIS A 201 -22.13 -12.25 3.88
C HIS A 201 -23.44 -11.84 4.55
N TRP A 202 -24.23 -11.01 3.88
CA TRP A 202 -25.60 -10.75 4.30
C TRP A 202 -26.43 -12.03 4.20
N SER A 203 -27.28 -12.29 5.19
CA SER A 203 -28.29 -13.34 5.07
C SER A 203 -29.15 -13.09 3.82
N ARG A 204 -29.50 -14.18 3.12
CA ARG A 204 -30.36 -14.13 1.93
C ARG A 204 -31.71 -13.54 2.29
#